data_AF-A0AAX0QXY6-F1
#
_entry.id   AF-A0AAX0QXY6-F1
#
_cell.length_a   1.000
_cell.length_b   1.000
_cell.length_c   1.000
_cell.angle_alpha   90.00
_cell.angle_beta   90.00
_cell.angle_gamma   90.00
#
_symmetry.space_group_name_H-M   'P 1'
#
loop_
_entity.id
_entity.type
_entity.pdbx_description
1 polymer ?
#
loop_
_entity_poly.entity_id
_entity_poly.type
_entity_poly.pdbx_seq_one_letter_code
_entity_poly.pdbx_strand_id
1 'polypeptide(L)'
;MTIPKLTRVLQILTAMMAILYFIVGITKILQYNELFEVSIWHAPLQYQLYAGVYIVRLLILVIVFVLTFILFNDIYKKFDFSGGPRMRILYIGLGVILFSGTKFLIAFLHVDWEYVKVLDIRELSDTLLLLLGIEAIIFGTIYDKSRKLKEENDLTI
;
A
#
# COMPACT_ATOMS: atom_id res chain seq x y z
N MET A 1 -22.64 -7.22 15.56
CA MET A 1 -21.34 -7.66 16.08
C MET A 1 -20.46 -6.45 16.36
N THR A 2 -19.87 -6.35 17.55
CA THR A 2 -18.90 -5.31 17.91
C THR A 2 -17.55 -5.66 17.30
N ILE A 3 -16.92 -4.71 16.60
CA ILE A 3 -15.56 -4.88 16.07
C ILE A 3 -14.62 -5.12 17.26
N PRO A 4 -13.78 -6.18 17.26
CA PRO A 4 -12.84 -6.44 18.34
C PRO A 4 -11.92 -5.23 18.59
N LYS A 5 -11.56 -4.97 19.85
CA LYS A 5 -10.71 -3.81 20.21
C LYS A 5 -9.38 -3.82 19.44
N LEU A 6 -8.73 -4.99 19.34
CA LEU A 6 -7.48 -5.18 18.58
C LEU A 6 -7.63 -4.77 17.11
N THR A 7 -8.73 -5.16 16.48
CA THR A 7 -9.06 -4.82 15.09
C THR A 7 -9.19 -3.32 14.88
N ARG A 8 -9.85 -2.61 15.81
CA ARG A 8 -9.94 -1.14 15.73
C ARG A 8 -8.58 -0.46 15.86
N VAL A 9 -7.72 -0.97 16.75
CA VAL A 9 -6.35 -0.47 16.90
C VAL A 9 -5.57 -0.65 15.60
N LEU A 10 -5.63 -1.84 14.98
CA LEU A 10 -4.97 -2.11 13.69
C LEU A 10 -5.48 -1.20 12.57
N GLN A 11 -6.79 -0.92 12.50
CA GLN A 11 -7.36 0.03 11.53
C GLN A 11 -6.84 1.44 11.72
N ILE A 12 -6.83 1.94 12.96
CA ILE A 12 -6.33 3.28 13.29
C ILE A 12 -4.85 3.39 12.95
N LEU A 13 -4.04 2.39 13.33
CA LEU A 13 -2.62 2.34 13.00
C LEU A 13 -2.38 2.33 11.49
N THR A 14 -3.14 1.55 10.74
CA THR A 14 -3.05 1.49 9.27
C THR A 14 -3.37 2.85 8.64
N ALA A 15 -4.43 3.50 9.10
CA ALA A 15 -4.83 4.83 8.62
C ALA A 15 -3.80 5.91 8.97
N MET A 16 -3.31 5.92 10.22
CA MET A 16 -2.26 6.85 10.65
C MET A 16 -0.98 6.66 9.82
N MET A 17 -0.57 5.42 9.58
CA MET A 17 0.59 5.13 8.73
C MET A 17 0.37 5.63 7.30
N ALA A 18 -0.80 5.37 6.69
CA ALA A 18 -1.10 5.85 5.34
C ALA A 18 -0.96 7.39 5.22
N ILE A 19 -1.49 8.13 6.20
CA ILE A 19 -1.39 9.60 6.24
C ILE A 19 0.06 10.04 6.39
N LEU A 20 0.79 9.44 7.34
CA LEU A 20 2.17 9.81 7.62
C LEU A 20 3.06 9.54 6.40
N TYR A 21 2.90 8.39 5.74
CA TYR A 21 3.64 8.07 4.51
C TYR A 21 3.28 8.98 3.34
N PHE A 22 2.02 9.37 3.20
CA PHE A 22 1.63 10.33 2.18
C PHE A 22 2.28 11.69 2.40
N ILE A 23 2.26 12.20 3.64
CA ILE A 23 2.89 13.47 4.00
C ILE A 23 4.40 13.39 3.75
N VAL A 24 5.08 12.36 4.26
CA VAL A 24 6.52 12.15 4.04
C VAL A 24 6.83 12.05 2.54
N GLY A 25 6.02 11.32 1.78
CA GLY A 25 6.16 11.19 0.33
C GLY A 25 6.10 12.54 -0.39
N ILE A 26 5.14 13.41 -0.05
CA ILE A 26 5.03 14.76 -0.60
C ILE A 26 6.25 15.59 -0.20
N THR A 27 6.66 15.58 1.07
CA THR A 27 7.81 16.37 1.52
C THR A 27 9.09 15.99 0.79
N LYS A 28 9.30 14.69 0.51
CA LYS A 28 10.44 14.21 -0.26
C LYS A 28 10.42 14.67 -1.72
N ILE A 29 9.24 14.74 -2.34
CA ILE A 29 9.10 15.30 -3.70
C ILE A 29 9.46 16.80 -3.72
N LEU A 30 9.07 17.55 -2.68
CA LEU A 30 9.43 18.96 -2.56
C LEU A 30 10.94 19.14 -2.37
N GLN A 31 11.54 18.40 -1.44
CA GLN A 31 13.00 18.39 -1.21
C GLN A 31 13.77 17.97 -2.47
N TYR A 32 13.23 17.03 -3.24
CA TYR A 32 13.83 16.60 -4.49
C TYR A 32 13.85 17.73 -5.54
N ASN A 33 12.78 18.52 -5.61
CA ASN A 33 12.73 19.66 -6.52
C ASN A 33 13.69 20.78 -6.09
N GLU A 34 13.93 20.95 -4.79
CA GLU A 34 14.90 21.91 -4.24
C GLU A 34 16.36 21.57 -4.59
N LEU A 35 16.67 20.33 -4.98
CA LEU A 35 18.00 19.96 -5.46
C LEU A 35 18.34 20.58 -6.83
N PHE A 36 17.35 21.04 -7.59
CA PHE A 36 17.57 21.66 -8.89
C PHE A 36 17.60 23.19 -8.77
N GLU A 37 18.63 23.84 -9.32
CA GLU A 37 18.79 25.29 -9.27
C GLU A 37 17.66 26.07 -9.95
N VAL A 38 17.07 25.51 -11.02
CA VAL A 38 16.04 26.18 -11.83
C VAL A 38 14.67 25.51 -11.64
N SER A 39 14.57 24.22 -11.96
CA SER A 39 13.37 23.38 -11.76
C SER A 39 13.63 21.97 -12.27
N ILE A 40 12.94 20.97 -11.71
CA ILE A 40 12.91 19.60 -12.24
C ILE A 40 12.52 19.51 -13.73
N TRP A 41 11.71 20.44 -14.24
CA TRP A 41 11.28 20.44 -15.65
C TRP A 41 12.42 20.70 -16.65
N HIS A 42 13.50 21.33 -16.17
CA HIS A 42 14.72 21.58 -16.95
C HIS A 42 15.81 20.53 -16.68
N ALA A 43 15.59 19.63 -15.73
CA ALA A 43 16.51 18.55 -15.42
C ALA A 43 16.55 17.52 -16.56
N PRO A 44 17.65 16.76 -16.73
CA PRO A 44 17.71 15.68 -17.70
C PRO A 44 16.58 14.67 -17.51
N LEU A 45 16.11 14.06 -18.60
CA LEU A 45 14.92 13.20 -18.63
C LEU A 45 14.98 12.07 -17.58
N GLN A 46 16.17 11.53 -17.30
CA GLN A 46 16.35 10.46 -16.32
C GLN A 46 15.91 10.84 -14.89
N TYR A 47 16.14 12.10 -14.48
CA TYR A 47 15.72 12.60 -13.17
C TYR A 47 14.21 12.83 -13.11
N GLN A 48 13.63 13.35 -14.20
CA GLN A 48 12.18 13.51 -14.32
C GLN A 48 11.46 12.16 -14.27
N LEU A 49 11.96 11.16 -15.00
CA LEU A 49 11.43 9.80 -14.99
C LEU A 49 11.57 9.15 -13.62
N TYR A 50 12.68 9.37 -12.91
CA TYR A 50 12.89 8.84 -11.58
C TYR A 50 11.86 9.40 -10.58
N ALA A 51 11.65 10.72 -10.58
CA ALA A 51 10.59 11.35 -9.79
C ALA A 51 9.20 10.84 -10.18
N GLY A 52 8.93 10.68 -11.49
CA GLY A 52 7.68 10.13 -11.99
C GLY A 52 7.42 8.71 -11.47
N VAL A 53 8.42 7.82 -11.51
CA VAL A 53 8.30 6.48 -10.95
C VAL A 53 8.04 6.52 -9.45
N TYR A 54 8.73 7.39 -8.71
CA TYR A 54 8.47 7.56 -7.28
C TYR A 54 7.02 7.99 -7.00
N ILE A 55 6.50 8.98 -7.73
CA ILE A 55 5.13 9.47 -7.61
C ILE A 55 4.13 8.35 -7.91
N VAL A 56 4.33 7.61 -9.00
CA VAL A 56 3.45 6.48 -9.35
C VAL A 56 3.45 5.41 -8.25
N ARG A 57 4.62 5.09 -7.68
CA ARG A 57 4.73 4.15 -6.56
C ARG A 57 3.99 4.65 -5.33
N LEU A 58 4.15 5.93 -4.98
CA LEU A 58 3.46 6.56 -3.86
C LEU A 58 1.93 6.49 -4.05
N LEU A 59 1.43 6.79 -5.25
CA LEU A 59 -0.01 6.72 -5.55
C LEU A 59 -0.54 5.28 -5.45
N ILE A 60 0.18 4.31 -6.02
CA ILE A 60 -0.22 2.90 -5.90
C ILE A 60 -0.27 2.50 -4.42
N LEU A 61 0.73 2.86 -3.63
CA LEU A 61 0.78 2.54 -2.21
C LEU A 61 -0.42 3.13 -1.45
N VAL A 62 -0.78 4.39 -1.72
CA VAL A 62 -1.99 5.02 -1.16
C VAL A 62 -3.25 4.26 -1.56
N ILE A 63 -3.37 3.86 -2.82
CA ILE A 63 -4.51 3.05 -3.29
C ILE A 63 -4.58 1.73 -2.52
N VAL A 64 -3.47 1.01 -2.38
CA VAL A 64 -3.44 -0.26 -1.64
C VAL A 64 -3.83 -0.04 -0.18
N PHE A 65 -3.32 1.01 0.49
CA PHE A 65 -3.72 1.36 1.86
C PHE A 65 -5.23 1.57 1.99
N VAL A 66 -5.83 2.35 1.08
CA VAL A 66 -7.27 2.62 1.09
C VAL A 66 -8.05 1.33 0.90
N LEU A 67 -7.66 0.50 -0.07
CA LEU A 67 -8.34 -0.77 -0.33
C LEU A 67 -8.23 -1.71 0.86
N THR A 68 -7.06 -1.82 1.49
CA THR A 68 -6.82 -2.64 2.67
C THR A 68 -7.64 -2.15 3.87
N PHE A 69 -7.77 -0.83 4.05
CA PHE A 69 -8.64 -0.25 5.08
C PHE A 69 -10.13 -0.61 4.86
N ILE A 70 -10.62 -0.51 3.62
CA ILE A 70 -12.02 -0.86 3.31
C ILE A 70 -12.23 -2.38 3.47
N LEU A 71 -11.26 -3.21 3.03
CA LEU A 71 -11.31 -4.66 3.23
C LEU A 71 -11.42 -5.01 4.71
N PHE A 72 -10.64 -4.35 5.57
CA PHE A 72 -10.74 -4.48 7.02
C PHE A 72 -12.17 -4.20 7.52
N ASN A 73 -12.81 -3.14 7.04
CA ASN A 73 -14.18 -2.83 7.45
C ASN A 73 -15.19 -3.89 7.00
N ASP A 74 -15.06 -4.40 5.78
CA ASP A 74 -15.99 -5.40 5.25
C ASP A 74 -15.89 -6.72 6.04
N ILE A 75 -14.68 -7.24 6.22
CA ILE A 75 -14.45 -8.52 6.93
C ILE A 75 -14.96 -8.50 8.38
N TYR A 76 -14.90 -7.34 9.04
CA TYR A 76 -15.26 -7.25 10.46
C TYR A 76 -16.68 -6.76 10.73
N LYS A 77 -17.30 -5.96 9.85
CA LYS A 77 -18.69 -5.47 10.03
C LYS A 77 -19.73 -6.44 9.49
N LYS A 78 -19.50 -7.01 8.31
CA LYS A 78 -20.43 -7.90 7.61
C LYS A 78 -19.59 -8.91 6.83
N PHE A 79 -19.25 -10.03 7.48
CA PHE A 79 -18.46 -11.06 6.85
C PHE A 79 -19.27 -11.74 5.74
N ASP A 80 -19.19 -11.17 4.54
CA ASP A 80 -19.76 -11.69 3.31
C ASP A 80 -18.64 -11.75 2.27
N PHE A 81 -18.26 -12.97 1.90
CA PHE A 81 -17.17 -13.20 0.95
C PHE A 81 -17.64 -13.26 -0.51
N SER A 82 -18.94 -13.07 -0.75
CA SER A 82 -19.50 -13.01 -2.10
C SER A 82 -19.31 -11.62 -2.71
N GLY A 83 -18.85 -11.56 -3.96
CA GLY A 83 -18.74 -10.30 -4.72
C GLY A 83 -17.60 -9.36 -4.30
N GLY A 84 -17.95 -8.22 -3.71
CA GLY A 84 -17.10 -7.03 -3.56
C GLY A 84 -15.77 -7.22 -2.80
N PRO A 85 -15.76 -7.84 -1.61
CA PRO A 85 -14.52 -8.06 -0.84
C PRO A 85 -13.51 -8.94 -1.57
N ARG A 86 -13.97 -9.96 -2.31
CA ARG A 86 -13.10 -10.81 -3.15
C ARG A 86 -12.41 -10.01 -4.25
N MET A 87 -13.15 -9.17 -4.97
CA MET A 87 -12.57 -8.32 -6.02
C MET A 87 -11.55 -7.33 -5.42
N ARG A 88 -11.79 -6.85 -4.21
CA ARG A 88 -10.84 -5.95 -3.54
C ARG A 88 -9.51 -6.61 -3.21
N ILE A 89 -9.54 -7.87 -2.77
CA ILE A 89 -8.31 -8.66 -2.58
C ILE A 89 -7.53 -8.78 -3.89
N LEU A 90 -8.21 -8.99 -5.01
CA LEU A 90 -7.56 -9.03 -6.33
C LEU A 90 -6.94 -7.67 -6.70
N TYR A 91 -7.64 -6.56 -6.47
CA TYR A 91 -7.10 -5.22 -6.76
C TYR A 91 -5.92 -4.85 -5.87
N ILE A 92 -5.95 -5.24 -4.59
CA ILE A 92 -4.80 -5.12 -3.68
C ILE A 92 -3.61 -5.89 -4.26
N GLY A 93 -3.80 -7.16 -4.61
CA GLY A 93 -2.75 -7.98 -5.20
C GLY A 93 -2.19 -7.40 -6.49
N LEU A 94 -3.06 -6.90 -7.38
CA LEU A 94 -2.63 -6.21 -8.61
C LEU A 94 -1.82 -4.96 -8.31
N GLY A 95 -2.24 -4.16 -7.32
CA GLY A 95 -1.51 -2.97 -6.86
C GLY A 95 -0.11 -3.33 -6.37
N VAL A 96 0.03 -4.38 -5.55
CA VAL A 96 1.33 -4.89 -5.08
C VAL A 96 2.22 -5.33 -6.24
N ILE A 97 1.65 -6.04 -7.24
CA ILE A 97 2.39 -6.49 -8.43
C ILE A 97 2.88 -5.29 -9.24
N LEU A 98 1.99 -4.33 -9.54
CA LEU A 98 2.34 -3.12 -10.29
C LEU A 98 3.39 -2.29 -9.53
N PHE A 99 3.23 -2.12 -8.23
CA PHE A 99 4.20 -1.46 -7.36
C PHE A 99 5.56 -2.15 -7.47
N SER A 100 5.60 -3.48 -7.37
CA SER A 100 6.87 -4.23 -7.47
C SER A 100 7.50 -4.13 -8.86
N GLY A 101 6.68 -4.21 -9.92
CA GLY A 101 7.12 -4.12 -11.31
C GLY A 101 7.76 -2.78 -11.69
N THR A 102 7.28 -1.67 -11.14
CA THR A 102 7.91 -0.35 -11.39
C THR A 102 9.36 -0.26 -10.91
N LYS A 103 9.81 -1.15 -10.01
CA LYS A 103 11.21 -1.20 -9.54
C LYS A 103 12.18 -1.44 -10.69
N PHE A 104 11.78 -2.22 -11.69
CA PHE A 104 12.62 -2.52 -12.85
C PHE A 104 12.92 -1.28 -13.69
N LEU A 105 12.00 -0.31 -13.75
CA LEU A 105 12.21 0.94 -14.50
C LEU A 105 13.36 1.77 -13.91
N ILE A 106 13.51 1.77 -12.59
CA ILE A 106 14.58 2.52 -11.90
C ILE A 106 15.96 1.96 -12.19
N ALA A 107 16.09 0.64 -12.36
CA ALA A 107 17.38 0.00 -12.60
C ALA A 107 18.06 0.47 -13.90
N PHE A 108 17.30 1.04 -14.83
CA PHE A 108 17.81 1.59 -16.09
C PHE A 108 18.07 3.10 -16.03
N LEU A 109 17.63 3.78 -14.96
CA LEU A 109 17.82 5.21 -14.77
C LEU A 109 19.14 5.46 -14.04
N HIS A 110 20.10 6.09 -14.72
CA HIS A 110 21.41 6.44 -14.15
C HIS A 110 21.32 7.78 -13.43
N VAL A 111 20.68 7.78 -12.25
CA VAL A 111 20.48 8.98 -11.42
C VAL A 111 21.53 9.05 -10.33
N ASP A 112 22.10 10.23 -10.12
CA ASP A 112 23.13 10.42 -9.10
C ASP A 112 22.61 10.15 -7.69
N TRP A 113 23.52 9.73 -6.83
CA TRP A 113 23.20 9.25 -5.49
C TRP A 113 22.50 10.30 -4.61
N GLU A 114 22.81 11.58 -4.78
CA GLU A 114 22.18 12.68 -4.01
C GLU A 114 20.65 12.74 -4.22
N TYR A 115 20.19 12.53 -5.45
CA TYR A 115 18.79 12.49 -5.84
C TYR A 115 18.10 11.20 -5.37
N VAL A 116 18.81 10.07 -5.48
CA VAL A 116 18.32 8.76 -4.99
C VAL A 116 18.12 8.77 -3.48
N LYS A 117 18.99 9.47 -2.75
CA LYS A 117 18.92 9.57 -1.28
C LYS A 117 17.68 10.32 -0.81
N VAL A 118 17.26 11.38 -1.52
CA VAL A 118 16.05 12.15 -1.18
C VAL A 118 14.79 11.37 -1.52
N LEU A 119 14.70 10.87 -2.76
CA LEU A 119 13.62 9.99 -3.20
C LEU A 119 14.00 8.52 -3.01
N ASP A 120 14.18 8.10 -1.76
CA ASP A 120 14.53 6.71 -1.45
C ASP A 120 13.33 5.77 -1.63
N ILE A 121 13.40 4.96 -2.68
CA ILE A 121 12.36 4.01 -3.07
C ILE A 121 12.33 2.77 -2.16
N ARG A 122 13.41 2.51 -1.41
CA ARG A 122 13.46 1.41 -0.43
C ARG A 122 12.47 1.63 0.69
N GLU A 123 12.35 2.85 1.19
CA GLU A 123 11.38 3.19 2.24
C GLU A 123 9.93 2.89 1.80
N LEU A 124 9.57 3.20 0.55
CA LEU A 124 8.26 2.84 0.01
C LEU A 124 8.06 1.32 -0.05
N SER A 125 9.13 0.57 -0.28
CA SER A 125 9.10 -0.90 -0.35
C SER A 125 8.96 -1.53 1.03
N ASP A 126 9.65 -0.99 2.04
CA ASP A 126 9.52 -1.42 3.44
C ASP A 126 8.10 -1.13 3.96
N THR A 127 7.52 0.00 3.54
CA THR A 127 6.13 0.34 3.84
C THR A 127 5.15 -0.67 3.24
N LEU A 128 5.36 -1.06 1.98
CA LEU A 128 4.55 -2.08 1.34
C LEU A 128 4.66 -3.41 2.08
N LEU A 129 5.86 -3.79 2.53
CA LEU A 129 6.08 -5.02 3.29
C LEU A 129 5.29 -5.01 4.61
N LEU A 130 5.28 -3.89 5.32
CA LEU A 130 4.46 -3.72 6.51
C LEU A 130 2.95 -3.88 6.19
N LEU A 131 2.49 -3.31 5.08
CA LEU A 131 1.10 -3.44 4.64
C LEU A 131 0.72 -4.89 4.29
N LEU A 132 1.61 -5.61 3.63
CA LEU A 132 1.46 -7.05 3.37
C LEU A 132 1.37 -7.87 4.67
N GLY A 133 2.13 -7.49 5.70
CA GLY A 133 2.00 -8.09 7.03
C GLY A 133 0.62 -7.88 7.65
N ILE A 134 0.04 -6.69 7.49
CA ILE A 134 -1.34 -6.40 7.94
C ILE A 134 -2.35 -7.24 7.14
N GLU A 135 -2.16 -7.35 5.83
CA GLU A 135 -3.02 -8.18 4.97
C GLU A 135 -2.98 -9.66 5.35
N ALA A 136 -1.82 -10.20 5.72
CA ALA A 136 -1.70 -11.57 6.23
C ALA A 136 -2.56 -11.79 7.49
N ILE A 137 -2.61 -10.82 8.40
CA ILE A 137 -3.48 -10.87 9.59
C ILE A 137 -4.97 -10.87 9.19
N ILE A 138 -5.35 -10.07 8.19
CA ILE A 138 -6.72 -10.06 7.65
C ILE A 138 -7.05 -11.43 7.06
N PHE A 139 -6.16 -12.01 6.24
CA PHE A 139 -6.38 -13.33 5.66
C PHE A 139 -6.50 -14.43 6.71
N GLY A 140 -5.70 -14.38 7.78
CA GLY A 140 -5.87 -15.29 8.92
C GLY A 140 -7.26 -15.17 9.56
N THR A 141 -7.74 -13.94 9.73
CA THR A 141 -9.10 -13.69 10.26
C THR A 141 -10.18 -14.23 9.32
N ILE A 142 -10.00 -14.03 8.01
CA ILE A 142 -10.90 -14.56 6.99
C ILE A 142 -10.96 -16.08 7.09
N TYR A 143 -9.80 -16.73 7.14
CA TYR A 143 -9.68 -18.18 7.22
C TYR A 143 -10.43 -18.72 8.44
N ASP A 144 -10.19 -18.15 9.62
CA ASP A 144 -10.86 -18.58 10.86
C ASP A 144 -12.38 -18.41 10.81
N LYS A 145 -12.87 -17.29 10.28
CA LYS A 145 -14.32 -17.05 10.14
C LYS A 145 -14.96 -17.99 9.12
N SER A 146 -14.30 -18.20 7.99
CA SER A 146 -14.76 -19.15 6.96
C SER A 146 -14.80 -20.59 7.50
N ARG A 147 -13.81 -21.00 8.30
CA ARG A 147 -13.80 -22.33 8.92
C ARG A 147 -14.96 -22.51 9.89
N LYS A 148 -15.21 -21.53 10.78
CA LYS A 148 -16.34 -21.58 11.73
C LYS A 148 -17.69 -21.66 11.04
N LEU A 149 -17.90 -20.87 9.97
CA LEU A 149 -19.13 -20.93 9.18
C LEU A 149 -19.32 -22.30 8.51
N LYS A 150 -18.23 -22.92 8.05
CA LYS A 150 -18.29 -24.28 7.49
C LYS A 150 -18.65 -25.30 8.58
N GLU A 151 -18.00 -25.24 9.74
CA GLU A 151 -18.29 -26.11 10.89
C GLU A 151 -19.76 -25.98 11.34
N GLU A 152 -20.28 -24.75 11.45
CA GLU A 152 -21.69 -24.51 11.79
C GLU A 152 -22.63 -25.09 10.73
N ASN A 153 -22.39 -24.85 9.44
CA ASN A 153 -23.24 -25.37 8.38
C ASN A 153 -23.15 -26.91 8.23
N ASP A 154 -21.97 -27.51 8.41
CA ASP A 154 -21.79 -28.97 8.36
C ASP A 154 -22.50 -29.66 9.55
N LEU A 155 -22.70 -28.97 10.68
CA LEU A 155 -23.45 -29.46 11.85
C LEU A 155 -24.97 -29.24 11.76
N THR A 156 -25.46 -28.50 10.76
CA THR A 156 -26.88 -28.12 10.62
C THR A 156 -27.60 -28.87 9.48
N ILE A 157 -26.96 -29.86 8.85
CA ILE A 157 -27.57 -30.77 7.85
C ILE A 157 -28.04 -32.05 8.52
#